data_AF-A0A919RDV6-F1
#
_entry.id   AF-A0A919RDV6-F1
#
_cell.length_a   1.000
_cell.length_b   1.000
_cell.length_c   1.000
_cell.angle_alpha   90.00
_cell.angle_beta   90.00
_cell.angle_gamma   90.00
#
_symmetry.space_group_name_H-M   'P 1'
#
loop_
_entity.id
_entity.type
_entity.pdbx_description
1 polymer ?
#
loop_
_entity_poly.entity_id
_entity_poly.type
_entity_poly.pdbx_seq_one_letter_code
_entity_poly.pdbx_strand_id
1 'polypeptide(L)'
;MAFRYSIERGDLAWESRVIAAHHTLENTPMTVDSDPELFSEEWAKAHSHFHVTPFDGCGSPRLCDLALSLRDSAELYRRWSRPIGQDRERDIAGEHRRLMEAALARDADTGAARLRAHITRTTRVLLEAVNSTGD
;
A
#
# COMPACT_ATOMS: atom_id res chain seq x y z
N MET A 1 13.04 0.33 5.36
CA MET A 1 13.87 1.36 6.01
C MET A 1 13.06 2.64 6.24
N ALA A 2 12.50 3.28 5.21
CA ALA A 2 11.72 4.52 5.39
C ALA A 2 10.52 4.37 6.35
N PHE A 3 9.69 3.33 6.20
CA PHE A 3 8.56 3.09 7.12
C PHE A 3 8.99 2.80 8.56
N ARG A 4 10.08 2.04 8.77
CA ARG A 4 10.67 1.84 10.11
C ARG A 4 10.99 3.18 10.76
N TYR A 5 11.69 4.06 10.04
CA TYR A 5 12.01 5.39 10.55
C TYR A 5 10.79 6.25 10.81
N SER A 6 9.74 6.14 9.99
CA SER A 6 8.48 6.82 10.29
C SER A 6 7.86 6.36 11.60
N ILE A 7 7.89 5.05 11.87
CA ILE A 7 7.37 4.50 13.13
C ILE A 7 8.22 4.96 14.32
N GLU A 8 9.54 4.98 14.19
CA GLU A 8 10.46 5.40 15.25
C GLU A 8 10.40 6.90 15.54
N ARG A 9 10.12 7.74 14.53
CA ARG A 9 10.29 9.20 14.61
C ARG A 9 9.00 10.01 14.50
N GLY A 10 7.94 9.42 13.98
CA GLY A 10 6.68 10.10 13.75
C GLY A 10 6.10 10.65 15.06
N ASP A 11 5.42 11.78 14.99
CA ASP A 11 4.70 12.34 16.13
C ASP A 11 3.23 11.90 16.13
N LEU A 12 2.45 12.36 17.11
CA LEU A 12 1.01 12.07 17.19
C LEU A 12 0.23 12.62 15.99
N ALA A 13 0.70 13.75 15.41
CA ALA A 13 0.10 14.31 14.21
C ALA A 13 0.31 13.37 12.99
N TRP A 14 1.49 12.75 12.86
CA TRP A 14 1.75 11.72 11.86
C TRP A 14 0.86 10.48 12.05
N GLU A 15 0.73 9.97 13.28
CA GLU A 15 -0.19 8.85 13.56
C GLU A 15 -1.63 9.19 13.15
N SER A 16 -2.09 10.41 13.46
CA SER A 16 -3.42 10.89 13.10
C SER A 16 -3.63 10.90 11.57
N ARG A 17 -2.61 11.32 10.81
CA ARG A 17 -2.65 11.27 9.34
C ARG A 17 -2.70 9.83 8.82
N VAL A 18 -1.95 8.91 9.42
CA VAL A 18 -1.98 7.47 9.06
C VAL A 18 -3.36 6.87 9.31
N ILE A 19 -3.99 7.19 10.45
CA ILE A 19 -5.37 6.76 10.76
C ILE A 19 -6.36 7.31 9.73
N ALA A 20 -6.29 8.61 9.44
CA ALA A 20 -7.21 9.25 8.48
C ALA A 20 -7.07 8.68 7.06
N ALA A 21 -5.84 8.44 6.62
CA ALA A 21 -5.57 7.83 5.31
C ALA A 21 -6.10 6.38 5.25
N HIS A 22 -5.89 5.58 6.30
CA HIS A 22 -6.44 4.22 6.38
C HIS A 22 -7.98 4.23 6.40
N HIS A 23 -8.58 5.08 7.24
CA HIS A 23 -10.03 5.17 7.38
C HIS A 23 -10.69 5.51 6.04
N THR A 24 -10.14 6.50 5.32
CA THR A 24 -10.59 6.85 3.97
C THR A 24 -10.48 5.66 3.03
N LEU A 25 -9.33 4.97 3.00
CA LEU A 25 -9.14 3.80 2.13
C LEU A 25 -10.12 2.66 2.43
N GLU A 26 -10.30 2.32 3.71
CA GLU A 26 -11.15 1.21 4.15
C GLU A 26 -12.63 1.44 3.82
N ASN A 27 -13.06 2.70 3.79
CA ASN A 27 -14.46 3.07 3.56
C ASN A 27 -14.75 3.51 2.12
N THR A 28 -13.75 3.49 1.24
CA THR A 28 -13.95 3.73 -0.19
C THR A 28 -14.16 2.41 -0.94
N PRO A 29 -15.24 2.24 -1.73
CA PRO A 29 -15.50 1.02 -2.48
C PRO A 29 -14.38 0.70 -3.47
N MET A 30 -13.81 -0.50 -3.37
CA MET A 30 -12.66 -0.92 -4.20
C MET A 30 -12.98 -0.95 -5.69
N THR A 31 -14.19 -1.36 -6.04
CA THR A 31 -14.64 -1.54 -7.42
C THR A 31 -15.78 -0.58 -7.74
N VAL A 32 -16.03 -0.35 -9.02
CA VAL A 32 -17.23 0.38 -9.45
C VAL A 32 -18.46 -0.53 -9.35
N ASP A 33 -19.60 0.01 -8.91
CA ASP A 33 -20.83 -0.79 -8.73
C ASP A 33 -21.32 -1.43 -10.04
N SER A 34 -21.04 -0.78 -11.18
CA SER A 34 -21.42 -1.26 -12.51
C SER A 34 -20.50 -2.33 -13.08
N ASP A 35 -19.28 -2.49 -12.54
CA ASP A 35 -18.26 -3.41 -13.05
C ASP A 35 -17.29 -3.83 -11.92
N PRO A 36 -17.53 -5.00 -11.31
CA PRO A 36 -16.68 -5.55 -10.24
C PRO A 36 -15.22 -5.86 -10.65
N GLU A 37 -14.89 -5.84 -11.94
CA GLU A 37 -13.54 -6.08 -12.44
C GLU A 37 -12.71 -4.78 -12.51
N LEU A 38 -13.35 -3.61 -12.47
CA LEU A 38 -12.68 -2.32 -12.53
C LEU A 38 -12.52 -1.69 -11.14
N PHE A 39 -11.29 -1.28 -10.83
CA PHE A 39 -11.04 -0.45 -9.64
C PHE A 39 -11.72 0.90 -9.80
N SER A 40 -12.37 1.37 -8.73
CA SER A 40 -12.89 2.73 -8.72
C SER A 40 -11.73 3.74 -8.68
N GLU A 41 -11.90 4.87 -9.38
CA GLU A 41 -10.90 5.94 -9.38
C GLU A 41 -10.68 6.50 -7.97
N GLU A 42 -11.76 6.61 -7.19
CA GLU A 42 -11.72 7.09 -5.81
C GLU A 42 -10.95 6.14 -4.90
N TRP A 43 -11.12 4.82 -5.06
CA TRP A 43 -10.31 3.87 -4.31
C TRP A 43 -8.85 3.93 -4.73
N ALA A 44 -8.55 4.07 -6.03
CA ALA A 44 -7.18 4.21 -6.49
C ALA A 44 -6.50 5.44 -5.88
N LYS A 45 -7.20 6.58 -5.79
CA LYS A 45 -6.73 7.81 -5.12
C LYS A 45 -6.50 7.58 -3.62
N ALA A 46 -7.48 7.01 -2.92
CA ALA A 46 -7.38 6.73 -1.48
C ALA A 46 -6.24 5.74 -1.17
N HIS A 47 -6.09 4.72 -2.00
CA HIS A 47 -5.03 3.72 -1.91
C HIS A 47 -3.67 4.35 -2.11
N SER A 48 -3.50 5.16 -3.17
CA SER A 48 -2.26 5.89 -3.42
C SER A 48 -1.90 6.79 -2.23
N HIS A 49 -2.87 7.54 -1.72
CA HIS A 49 -2.68 8.40 -0.54
C HIS A 49 -2.20 7.60 0.68
N PHE A 50 -2.86 6.49 1.00
CA PHE A 50 -2.43 5.60 2.09
C PHE A 50 -1.03 5.02 1.90
N HIS A 51 -0.59 4.76 0.66
CA HIS A 51 0.77 4.27 0.41
C HIS A 51 1.85 5.36 0.55
N VAL A 52 1.48 6.65 0.58
CA VAL A 52 2.43 7.75 0.79
C VAL A 52 2.50 8.15 2.27
N THR A 53 1.36 8.36 2.91
CA THR A 53 1.27 8.95 4.25
C THR A 53 2.14 8.29 5.34
N PRO A 54 2.27 6.94 5.40
CA PRO A 54 3.13 6.30 6.38
C PRO A 54 4.60 6.66 6.23
N PHE A 55 5.06 7.12 5.05
CA PHE A 55 6.44 7.51 4.83
C PHE A 55 6.74 8.94 5.29
N ASP A 56 5.74 9.82 5.43
CA ASP A 56 5.94 11.23 5.80
C ASP A 56 6.64 11.42 7.16
N GLY A 57 6.58 10.41 8.04
CA GLY A 57 7.27 10.39 9.32
C GLY A 57 8.79 10.11 9.23
N CYS A 58 9.33 9.75 8.06
CA CYS A 58 10.69 9.20 7.95
C CYS A 58 11.79 10.20 8.36
N GLY A 59 11.49 11.50 8.31
CA GLY A 59 12.42 12.59 8.65
C GLY A 59 13.61 12.73 7.69
N SER A 60 13.59 12.01 6.56
CA SER A 60 14.64 12.04 5.54
C SER A 60 14.02 12.13 4.15
N PRO A 61 13.94 13.33 3.56
CA PRO A 61 13.31 13.52 2.25
C PRO A 61 13.83 12.56 1.18
N ARG A 62 15.16 12.32 1.15
CA ARG A 62 15.79 11.40 0.19
C ARG A 62 15.32 9.95 0.32
N LEU A 63 15.16 9.45 1.54
CA LEU A 63 14.69 8.06 1.75
C LEU A 63 13.20 7.92 1.44
N CYS A 64 12.44 8.95 1.78
CA CYS A 64 11.04 9.05 1.42
C CYS A 64 10.89 9.06 -0.12
N ASP A 65 11.58 9.95 -0.85
CA ASP A 65 11.55 10.03 -2.31
C ASP A 65 11.92 8.71 -3.00
N LEU A 66 12.98 8.03 -2.53
CA LEU A 66 13.38 6.73 -3.07
C LEU A 66 12.29 5.68 -2.86
N ALA A 67 11.68 5.62 -1.68
CA ALA A 67 10.60 4.68 -1.40
C ALA A 67 9.37 4.95 -2.27
N LEU A 68 9.02 6.22 -2.47
CA LEU A 68 7.89 6.64 -3.29
C LEU A 68 8.13 6.37 -4.79
N SER A 69 9.35 6.58 -5.29
CA SER A 69 9.71 6.28 -6.69
C SER A 69 9.63 4.77 -7.01
N LEU A 70 10.08 3.92 -6.07
CA LEU A 70 9.92 2.48 -6.19
C LEU A 70 8.45 2.06 -6.16
N ARG A 71 7.62 2.74 -5.34
CA ARG A 71 6.16 2.53 -5.34
C ARG A 71 5.54 2.92 -6.67
N ASP A 72 5.87 4.08 -7.22
CA ASP A 72 5.32 4.56 -8.50
C ASP A 72 5.58 3.57 -9.63
N SER A 73 6.79 3.03 -9.68
CA SER A 73 7.16 1.99 -10.63
C SER A 73 6.28 0.75 -10.46
N ALA A 74 5.90 0.38 -9.23
CA ALA A 74 5.00 -0.74 -8.95
C ALA A 74 3.50 -0.42 -9.12
N GLU A 75 3.09 0.84 -9.00
CA GLU A 75 1.68 1.27 -9.12
C GLU A 75 1.18 1.18 -10.57
N LEU A 76 2.04 1.49 -11.54
CA LEU A 76 1.76 1.38 -12.97
C LEU A 76 1.33 -0.06 -13.33
N TYR A 77 2.09 -1.05 -12.89
CA TYR A 77 1.78 -2.46 -13.12
C TYR A 77 0.50 -2.90 -12.40
N ARG A 78 0.22 -2.35 -11.20
CA ARG A 78 -0.96 -2.71 -10.40
C ARG A 78 -2.27 -2.23 -11.00
N ARG A 79 -2.27 -1.04 -11.62
CA ARG A 79 -3.45 -0.51 -12.33
C ARG A 79 -3.81 -1.36 -13.56
N TRP A 80 -2.83 -2.04 -14.15
CA TRP A 80 -3.03 -2.89 -15.32
C TRP A 80 -3.27 -4.36 -14.98
N SER A 81 -3.06 -4.77 -13.73
CA SER A 81 -3.06 -6.19 -13.35
C SER A 81 -4.35 -6.73 -12.77
N ARG A 82 -5.42 -5.95 -12.57
CA ARG A 82 -6.67 -6.54 -12.02
C ARG A 82 -7.33 -7.57 -12.95
N PRO A 83 -7.28 -7.43 -14.30
CA PRO A 83 -7.68 -8.53 -15.19
C PRO A 83 -6.77 -9.77 -15.10
N ILE A 84 -5.59 -9.66 -14.46
CA ILE A 84 -4.50 -10.62 -14.62
C ILE A 84 -4.05 -11.26 -13.28
N GLY A 85 -4.38 -10.65 -12.13
CA GLY A 85 -3.96 -11.11 -10.81
C GLY A 85 -4.96 -12.07 -10.16
N GLN A 86 -4.75 -13.37 -10.33
CA GLN A 86 -5.61 -14.46 -9.83
C GLN A 86 -5.61 -14.66 -8.28
N ASP A 87 -5.08 -13.72 -7.49
CA ASP A 87 -4.99 -13.85 -6.03
C ASP A 87 -6.32 -13.45 -5.35
N ARG A 88 -7.40 -14.17 -5.69
CA ARG A 88 -8.77 -13.92 -5.22
C ARG A 88 -8.92 -14.09 -3.70
N GLU A 89 -7.99 -14.78 -3.06
CA GLU A 89 -7.96 -15.01 -1.60
C GLU A 89 -7.19 -13.93 -0.83
N ARG A 90 -6.61 -12.94 -1.51
CA ARG A 90 -5.83 -11.88 -0.83
C ARG A 90 -6.72 -10.90 -0.08
N ASP A 91 -6.58 -10.92 1.24
CA ASP A 91 -7.11 -9.88 2.13
C ASP A 91 -6.28 -8.59 2.07
N ILE A 92 -6.46 -7.80 1.01
CA ILE A 92 -5.76 -6.51 0.81
C ILE A 92 -6.14 -5.52 1.92
N ALA A 93 -7.42 -5.46 2.31
CA ALA A 93 -7.90 -4.55 3.34
C ALA A 93 -7.22 -4.84 4.69
N GLY A 94 -7.15 -6.10 5.12
CA GLY A 94 -6.46 -6.45 6.35
C GLY A 94 -4.94 -6.30 6.26
N GLU A 95 -4.32 -6.40 5.08
CA GLU A 95 -2.91 -6.05 4.92
C GLU A 95 -2.65 -4.57 5.25
N HIS A 96 -3.49 -3.65 4.75
CA HIS A 96 -3.40 -2.23 5.08
C HIS A 96 -3.70 -1.96 6.56
N ARG A 97 -4.71 -2.63 7.13
CA ARG A 97 -5.03 -2.52 8.55
C ARG A 97 -3.86 -2.92 9.44
N ARG A 98 -3.23 -4.06 9.16
CA ARG A 98 -2.05 -4.54 9.92
C ARG A 98 -0.84 -3.59 9.80
N LEU A 99 -0.70 -2.86 8.69
CA LEU A 99 0.34 -1.84 8.54
C LEU A 99 0.05 -0.63 9.43
N MET A 100 -1.19 -0.14 9.42
CA MET A 100 -1.63 0.94 10.31
C MET A 100 -1.45 0.55 11.78
N GLU A 101 -1.93 -0.64 12.18
CA GLU A 101 -1.82 -1.13 13.56
C GLU A 101 -0.36 -1.20 14.03
N ALA A 102 0.55 -1.72 13.21
CA ALA A 102 1.97 -1.75 13.55
C ALA A 102 2.57 -0.34 13.72
N ALA A 103 2.12 0.62 12.90
CA ALA A 103 2.54 2.02 13.02
C ALA A 103 2.08 2.65 14.35
N LEU A 104 0.81 2.44 14.71
CA LEU A 104 0.23 2.96 15.95
C LEU A 104 0.80 2.27 17.20
N ALA A 105 1.13 0.98 17.11
CA ALA A 105 1.77 0.24 18.17
C ALA A 105 3.26 0.59 18.37
N ARG A 106 3.81 1.47 17.53
CA ARG A 106 5.25 1.80 17.49
C ARG A 106 6.15 0.59 17.27
N ASP A 107 5.63 -0.47 16.65
CA ASP A 107 6.36 -1.70 16.35
C ASP A 107 7.01 -1.59 14.96
N ALA A 108 8.19 -0.98 14.96
CA ALA A 108 8.91 -0.65 13.74
C ALA A 108 9.40 -1.88 12.97
N ASP A 109 9.68 -2.98 13.67
CA ASP A 109 10.14 -4.23 13.06
C ASP A 109 9.01 -5.02 12.44
N THR A 110 7.88 -5.18 13.15
CA THR A 110 6.68 -5.77 12.57
C THR A 110 6.20 -4.94 11.39
N GLY A 111 6.14 -3.61 11.53
CA GLY A 111 5.74 -2.72 10.43
C GLY A 111 6.62 -2.89 9.19
N ALA A 112 7.94 -2.91 9.35
CA ALA A 112 8.86 -3.13 8.24
C ALA A 112 8.72 -4.53 7.61
N ALA A 113 8.46 -5.56 8.41
CA ALA A 113 8.22 -6.92 7.93
C ALA A 113 6.92 -7.03 7.11
N ARG A 114 5.83 -6.44 7.62
CA ARG A 114 4.53 -6.43 6.94
C ARG A 114 4.59 -5.66 5.62
N LEU A 115 5.27 -4.52 5.58
CA LEU A 115 5.40 -3.73 4.36
C LEU A 115 6.18 -4.49 3.29
N ARG A 116 7.30 -5.12 3.66
CA ARG A 116 8.07 -5.96 2.75
C ARG A 116 7.22 -7.10 2.19
N ALA A 117 6.50 -7.82 3.05
CA ALA A 117 5.62 -8.90 2.61
C ALA A 117 4.53 -8.42 1.64
N HIS A 118 3.89 -7.28 1.92
CA HIS A 118 2.88 -6.67 1.05
C HIS A 118 3.43 -6.34 -0.34
N ILE A 119 4.60 -5.71 -0.41
CA ILE A 119 5.24 -5.35 -1.68
C ILE A 119 5.67 -6.62 -2.43
N THR A 120 6.36 -7.55 -1.78
CA THR A 120 6.83 -8.80 -2.40
C THR A 120 5.68 -9.63 -2.94
N ARG A 121 4.57 -9.78 -2.21
CA ARG A 121 3.37 -10.49 -2.70
C ARG A 121 2.79 -9.83 -3.93
N THR A 122 2.68 -8.49 -3.91
CA THR A 122 2.21 -7.72 -5.08
C THR A 122 3.12 -7.95 -6.28
N THR A 123 4.44 -7.83 -6.12
CA THR A 123 5.40 -8.06 -7.19
C THR A 123 5.29 -9.48 -7.77
N ARG A 124 5.15 -10.50 -6.91
CA ARG A 124 4.97 -11.89 -7.37
C ARG A 124 3.73 -12.05 -8.24
N VAL A 125 2.58 -11.56 -7.79
CA VAL A 125 1.32 -11.62 -8.54
C VAL A 125 1.44 -10.91 -9.89
N LEU A 126 2.14 -9.77 -9.93
CA LEU A 126 2.39 -9.03 -11.17
C LEU A 126 3.31 -9.79 -12.15
N LEU A 127 4.36 -10.43 -11.66
CA LEU A 127 5.28 -11.22 -12.49
C LEU A 127 4.60 -12.48 -13.05
N GLU A 128 3.81 -13.17 -12.24
CA GLU A 128 3.00 -14.32 -12.68
C GLU A 128 2.03 -13.91 -13.78
N ALA A 129 1.31 -12.81 -13.58
CA ALA A 129 0.41 -12.21 -14.55
C ALA A 129 1.08 -11.91 -15.91
N VAL A 130 2.25 -11.25 -15.89
CA VAL A 130 3.00 -10.93 -17.11
C VAL A 130 3.46 -12.21 -17.84
N ASN A 131 3.95 -13.21 -17.10
CA ASN A 131 4.41 -14.45 -17.69
C ASN A 131 3.26 -15.28 -18.29
N SER A 132 2.06 -15.25 -17.70
CA SER A 132 0.88 -15.96 -18.22
C SER A 132 0.21 -15.28 -19.42
N THR A 133 0.54 -14.02 -19.71
CA THR A 133 0.02 -13.28 -20.88
C THR A 133 0.96 -13.41 -22.10
N GLY A 134 2.12 -14.05 -21.93
CA GLY A 134 3.15 -14.22 -22.96
C GLY A 134 3.11 -15.54 -23.74
N ASP A 135 2.17 -16.44 -23.44
CA ASP A 135 1.82 -17.66 -24.21
C ASP A 135 0.51 -17.46 -24.98
#